data_AF-A0A507QGN2-F1
#
_entry.id   AF-A0A507QGN2-F1
#
_cell.length_a   1.000
_cell.length_b   1.000
_cell.length_c   1.000
_cell.angle_alpha   90.00
_cell.angle_beta   90.00
_cell.angle_gamma   90.00
#
_symmetry.space_group_name_H-M   'P 1'
#
loop_
_entity.id
_entity.type
_entity.pdbx_description
1 polymer ?
#
loop_
_entity_poly.entity_id
_entity_poly.type
_entity_poly.pdbx_seq_one_letter_code
_entity_poly.pdbx_strand_id
1 'polypeptide(L)'
;MPQFLHSSTAVLAVIALAAASPSSYVPRAAPTGATYASGFDIMTSWGNLSPYKAAPGFNVSKGFPKGCELSQVHVLHRHAQRYPTPYPLDGGGIESFSEKLVNYSKAHPNVTVGRGPLSFLDDWKDMMGEDLLLVTGAATEATAGADFWTKYGRVLYRAPAGVPTWDESLNVYPNGTARPKPVFRTTSQDRILESARWWLSGFFGNTGANSSYDQYDLVVIPEVYPFNNTLASYDSCPGDEAGSDADWKKQLKHATPEYIDVFFDNVGGEVLDACLMRAARNARFVICGAISQYNAAKPRGPSSYMNVISQRVTMKGFIVFDYIKQYPAALKDLASWLAQGKIRRKEYIIKGGIEAAPQGLVSLYEGANTGKMMVEVVPECESIGKETNAKL
;
A
#
# COMPACT_ATOMS: atom_id res chain seq x y z
N MET A 1 58.46 -18.90 -35.99
CA MET A 1 57.21 -19.18 -35.25
C MET A 1 57.01 -18.04 -34.25
N PRO A 2 55.80 -17.48 -34.15
CA PRO A 2 55.55 -16.18 -34.76
C PRO A 2 55.40 -15.01 -33.78
N GLN A 3 55.76 -13.83 -34.27
CA GLN A 3 55.40 -12.51 -33.73
C GLN A 3 53.92 -12.24 -34.03
N PHE A 4 53.13 -11.90 -33.02
CA PHE A 4 51.75 -11.44 -33.19
C PHE A 4 51.75 -9.93 -33.46
N LEU A 5 51.50 -9.57 -34.73
CA LEU A 5 51.14 -8.24 -35.18
C LEU A 5 49.75 -7.87 -34.64
N HIS A 6 49.66 -6.80 -33.85
CA HIS A 6 48.40 -6.11 -33.58
C HIS A 6 48.02 -5.30 -34.83
N SER A 7 46.96 -5.74 -35.53
CA SER A 7 46.29 -4.96 -36.57
C SER A 7 45.18 -4.13 -35.94
N SER A 8 45.39 -2.83 -35.81
CA SER A 8 44.34 -1.87 -35.50
C SER A 8 43.65 -1.46 -36.79
N THR A 9 42.53 -2.11 -37.13
CA THR A 9 41.63 -1.68 -38.20
C THR A 9 40.69 -0.59 -37.66
N ALA A 10 41.01 0.67 -37.95
CA ALA A 10 40.08 1.77 -37.79
C ALA A 10 39.06 1.74 -38.94
N VAL A 11 37.82 1.36 -38.65
CA VAL A 11 36.70 1.47 -39.59
C VAL A 11 36.17 2.90 -39.53
N LEU A 12 36.52 3.71 -40.52
CA LEU A 12 35.86 5.00 -40.77
C LEU A 12 34.45 4.73 -41.30
N ALA A 13 33.43 4.99 -40.47
CA ALA A 13 32.05 5.05 -40.93
C ALA A 13 31.79 6.44 -41.55
N VAL A 14 31.65 6.49 -42.88
CA VAL A 14 31.18 7.66 -43.62
C VAL A 14 29.69 7.83 -43.36
N ILE A 15 29.30 8.87 -42.63
CA ILE A 15 27.90 9.24 -42.42
C ILE A 15 27.44 10.01 -43.65
N ALA A 16 26.68 9.35 -44.52
CA ALA A 16 25.91 10.01 -45.57
C ALA A 16 24.65 10.63 -44.93
N LEU A 17 24.56 11.97 -44.92
CA LEU A 17 23.30 12.66 -44.61
C LEU A 17 22.35 12.53 -45.80
N ALA A 18 21.46 11.54 -45.74
CA ALA A 18 20.23 11.57 -46.52
C ALA A 18 19.18 12.37 -45.74
N ALA A 19 18.75 13.50 -46.29
CA ALA A 19 17.61 14.24 -45.77
C ALA A 19 16.33 13.41 -45.99
N ALA A 20 15.85 12.75 -44.94
CA ALA A 20 14.57 12.06 -44.94
C ALA A 20 13.44 13.04 -44.64
N SER A 21 12.45 13.09 -45.53
CA SER A 21 11.19 13.80 -45.35
C SER A 21 10.44 13.28 -44.11
N PRO A 22 9.63 14.12 -43.43
CA PRO A 22 8.97 13.71 -42.19
C PRO A 22 7.87 12.68 -42.49
N SER A 23 8.17 11.40 -42.31
CA SER A 23 7.16 10.37 -42.16
C SER A 23 6.69 10.37 -40.70
N SER A 24 5.38 10.41 -40.48
CA SER A 24 4.72 10.34 -39.18
C SER A 24 5.12 9.05 -38.45
N TYR A 25 6.16 9.12 -37.61
CA TYR A 25 6.62 7.98 -36.82
C TYR A 25 5.67 7.79 -35.64
N VAL A 26 4.82 6.77 -35.70
CA VAL A 26 4.08 6.29 -34.53
C VAL A 26 5.10 5.57 -33.64
N PRO A 27 5.35 6.02 -32.39
CA PRO A 27 6.35 5.37 -31.54
C PRO A 27 5.90 3.94 -31.24
N ARG A 28 6.77 2.96 -31.54
CA ARG A 28 6.60 1.57 -31.12
C ARG A 28 6.56 1.53 -29.59
N ALA A 29 5.61 0.79 -29.01
CA ALA A 29 5.52 0.62 -27.57
C ALA A 29 6.88 0.15 -27.02
N ALA A 30 7.48 0.94 -26.13
CA ALA A 30 8.72 0.57 -25.48
C ALA A 30 8.47 -0.60 -24.51
N PRO A 31 9.43 -1.53 -24.31
CA PRO A 31 9.28 -2.60 -23.33
C PRO A 31 9.04 -2.03 -21.92
N THR A 32 8.31 -2.77 -21.09
CA THR A 32 8.16 -2.50 -19.65
C THR A 32 9.54 -2.30 -19.02
N GLY A 33 9.82 -1.07 -18.56
CA GLY A 33 11.11 -0.67 -17.98
C GLY A 33 11.83 0.48 -18.70
N ALA A 34 11.33 0.96 -19.84
CA ALA A 34 11.83 2.19 -20.44
C ALA A 34 11.23 3.41 -19.70
N THR A 35 12.08 4.25 -19.10
CA THR A 35 11.66 5.59 -18.68
C THR A 35 11.25 6.36 -19.92
N TYR A 36 9.98 6.74 -19.99
CA TYR A 36 9.48 7.52 -21.12
C TYR A 36 10.11 8.92 -21.08
N ALA A 37 10.18 9.61 -22.21
CA ALA A 37 10.75 10.97 -22.29
C ALA A 37 10.06 11.98 -21.34
N SER A 38 8.85 11.68 -20.88
CA SER A 38 8.11 12.41 -19.85
C SER A 38 8.64 12.23 -18.42
N GLY A 39 9.62 11.35 -18.19
CA GLY A 39 10.08 10.94 -16.86
C GLY A 39 9.18 9.90 -16.18
N PHE A 40 8.13 9.42 -16.87
CA PHE A 40 7.25 8.37 -16.37
C PHE A 40 7.96 7.01 -16.33
N ASP A 41 7.90 6.33 -15.18
CA ASP A 41 8.39 4.98 -14.97
C ASP A 41 7.22 4.09 -14.51
N ILE A 42 6.86 3.15 -15.37
CA ILE A 42 5.76 2.22 -15.17
C ILE A 42 5.96 1.35 -13.91
N MET A 43 7.17 0.91 -13.61
CA MET A 43 7.48 0.04 -12.46
C MET A 43 7.27 0.77 -11.14
N THR A 44 7.41 2.10 -11.12
CA THR A 44 7.16 2.91 -9.93
C THR A 44 5.69 3.33 -9.78
N SER A 45 4.89 3.11 -10.81
CA SER A 45 3.49 3.60 -10.90
C SER A 45 2.45 2.50 -10.69
N TRP A 46 2.85 1.27 -10.32
CA TRP A 46 1.96 0.13 -10.07
C TRP A 46 1.39 0.08 -8.63
N GLY A 47 1.49 1.16 -7.87
CA GLY A 47 0.99 1.22 -6.49
C GLY A 47 1.65 0.16 -5.60
N ASN A 48 0.85 -0.74 -5.02
CA ASN A 48 1.35 -1.80 -4.15
C ASN A 48 2.08 -2.93 -4.89
N LEU A 49 2.10 -2.94 -6.21
CA LEU A 49 2.84 -3.93 -7.02
C LEU A 49 4.21 -3.38 -7.47
N SER A 50 4.47 -2.09 -7.24
CA SER A 50 5.77 -1.49 -7.56
C SER A 50 6.89 -2.14 -6.73
N PRO A 51 8.03 -2.51 -7.35
CA PRO A 51 9.22 -2.87 -6.59
C PRO A 51 9.59 -1.78 -5.57
N TYR A 52 10.16 -2.20 -4.44
CA TYR A 52 10.56 -1.25 -3.41
C TYR A 52 11.51 -0.18 -3.97
N LYS A 53 11.15 1.08 -3.73
CA LYS A 53 11.99 2.24 -4.01
C LYS A 53 11.99 3.12 -2.78
N ALA A 54 13.17 3.55 -2.34
CA ALA A 54 13.28 4.47 -1.24
C ALA A 54 12.49 5.74 -1.55
N ALA A 55 11.61 6.14 -0.63
CA ALA A 55 10.89 7.40 -0.76
C ALA A 55 11.88 8.58 -0.83
N PRO A 56 11.56 9.63 -1.61
CA PRO A 56 12.41 10.83 -1.71
C PRO A 56 12.63 11.50 -0.34
N GLY A 57 11.78 11.21 0.65
CA GLY A 57 11.86 11.77 2.00
C GLY A 57 11.37 13.21 2.06
N PHE A 58 11.34 13.80 3.25
CA PHE A 58 10.81 15.15 3.50
C PHE A 58 11.91 16.18 3.75
N ASN A 59 13.05 16.04 3.06
CA ASN A 59 14.24 16.87 3.26
C ASN A 59 14.77 16.89 4.72
N VAL A 60 14.47 15.82 5.48
CA VAL A 60 15.07 15.55 6.79
C VAL A 60 16.27 14.63 6.56
N SER A 61 17.39 14.96 7.19
CA SER A 61 18.61 14.14 7.10
C SER A 61 18.32 12.70 7.51
N LYS A 62 18.70 11.75 6.66
CA LYS A 62 18.60 10.32 6.96
C LYS A 62 19.75 9.94 7.90
N GLY A 63 19.43 9.19 8.94
CA GLY A 63 20.41 8.74 9.94
C GLY A 63 20.02 9.16 11.35
N PHE A 64 20.92 8.91 12.30
CA PHE A 64 20.74 9.30 13.70
C PHE A 64 21.57 10.56 14.00
N PRO A 65 21.07 11.51 14.81
CA PRO A 65 21.79 12.74 15.11
C PRO A 65 23.15 12.47 15.80
N LYS A 66 24.13 13.34 15.53
CA LYS A 66 25.45 13.27 16.17
C LYS A 66 25.30 13.43 17.69
N GLY A 67 25.90 12.50 18.45
CA GLY A 67 25.80 12.48 19.91
C GLY A 67 24.57 11.73 20.45
N CYS A 68 23.71 11.20 19.58
CA CYS A 68 22.64 10.28 19.99
C CYS A 68 23.07 8.83 19.81
N GLU A 69 22.56 7.98 20.70
CA GLU A 69 22.72 6.52 20.63
C GLU A 69 21.37 5.86 20.35
N LEU A 70 21.39 4.81 19.52
CA LEU A 70 20.20 4.05 19.18
C LEU A 70 19.95 2.97 20.23
N SER A 71 18.95 3.16 21.09
CA SER A 71 18.59 2.20 22.14
C SER A 71 17.62 1.12 21.66
N GLN A 72 16.80 1.41 20.66
CA GLN A 72 15.74 0.53 20.18
C GLN A 72 15.37 0.87 18.73
N VAL A 73 15.02 -0.15 17.95
CA VAL A 73 14.50 -0.01 16.59
C VAL A 73 13.36 -1.00 16.39
N HIS A 74 12.26 -0.54 15.82
CA HIS A 74 11.20 -1.42 15.32
C HIS A 74 11.21 -1.36 13.80
N VAL A 75 11.24 -2.54 13.17
CA VAL A 75 11.06 -2.70 11.73
C VAL A 75 9.74 -3.40 11.49
N LEU A 76 8.93 -2.83 10.60
CA LEU A 76 7.76 -3.46 10.01
C LEU A 76 8.01 -3.49 8.51
N HIS A 77 8.18 -4.68 7.94
CA HIS A 77 8.38 -4.88 6.51
C HIS A 77 7.20 -5.66 5.93
N ARG A 78 6.90 -5.41 4.66
CA ARG A 78 5.94 -6.19 3.87
C ARG A 78 6.75 -7.18 3.04
N HIS A 79 6.19 -8.35 2.75
CA HIS A 79 6.73 -9.24 1.72
C HIS A 79 7.08 -8.51 0.41
N ALA A 80 8.11 -8.98 -0.27
CA ALA A 80 8.57 -8.42 -1.53
C ALA A 80 7.77 -8.95 -2.74
N GLN A 81 8.38 -8.91 -3.95
CA GLN A 81 7.74 -9.30 -5.20
C GLN A 81 7.35 -10.78 -5.18
N ARG A 82 6.13 -11.07 -5.60
CA ARG A 82 5.50 -12.39 -5.55
C ARG A 82 4.71 -12.68 -6.82
N TYR A 83 4.33 -13.93 -6.99
CA TYR A 83 3.26 -14.31 -7.93
C TYR A 83 1.89 -13.80 -7.45
N PRO A 84 0.91 -13.64 -8.36
CA PRO A 84 -0.46 -13.25 -8.02
C PRO A 84 -1.14 -14.26 -7.07
N THR A 85 -2.08 -13.81 -6.23
CA THR A 85 -2.93 -14.72 -5.42
C THR A 85 -4.18 -15.14 -6.22
N PRO A 86 -4.92 -16.18 -5.82
CA PRO A 86 -6.16 -16.57 -6.52
C PRO A 86 -7.32 -15.57 -6.31
N TYR A 87 -7.08 -14.45 -5.64
CA TYR A 87 -8.09 -13.43 -5.40
C TYR A 87 -8.58 -12.82 -6.74
N PRO A 88 -9.88 -12.53 -6.91
CA PRO A 88 -10.42 -12.04 -8.19
C PRO A 88 -9.80 -10.74 -8.70
N LEU A 89 -9.33 -9.87 -7.81
CA LEU A 89 -8.64 -8.62 -8.17
C LEU A 89 -7.11 -8.76 -8.25
N ASP A 90 -6.59 -9.99 -8.18
CA ASP A 90 -5.18 -10.34 -8.39
C ASP A 90 -5.08 -11.39 -9.52
N GLY A 91 -4.60 -12.61 -9.24
CA GLY A 91 -4.41 -13.68 -10.23
C GLY A 91 -5.69 -14.27 -10.79
N GLY A 92 -6.73 -14.41 -9.96
CA GLY A 92 -7.99 -15.06 -10.38
C GLY A 92 -8.67 -14.34 -11.56
N GLY A 93 -8.51 -13.01 -11.67
CA GLY A 93 -9.00 -12.25 -12.82
C GLY A 93 -8.22 -12.54 -14.11
N ILE A 94 -6.91 -12.76 -13.98
CA ILE A 94 -5.99 -13.04 -15.09
C ILE A 94 -6.23 -14.46 -15.62
N GLU A 95 -6.37 -15.42 -14.71
CA GLU A 95 -6.73 -16.81 -15.03
C GLU A 95 -8.06 -16.87 -15.79
N SER A 96 -9.12 -16.24 -15.24
CA SER A 96 -10.44 -16.20 -15.91
C SER A 96 -10.37 -15.54 -17.29
N PHE A 97 -9.55 -14.50 -17.47
CA PHE A 97 -9.33 -13.89 -18.78
C PHE A 97 -8.60 -14.84 -19.74
N SER A 98 -7.55 -15.50 -19.26
CA SER A 98 -6.78 -16.50 -20.01
C SER A 98 -7.65 -17.66 -20.49
N GLU A 99 -8.50 -18.20 -19.62
CA GLU A 99 -9.45 -19.26 -19.99
C GLU A 99 -10.43 -18.82 -21.06
N LYS A 100 -10.99 -17.60 -20.95
CA LYS A 100 -11.90 -17.04 -21.96
C LYS A 100 -11.21 -16.90 -23.31
N LEU A 101 -9.97 -16.43 -23.31
CA LEU A 101 -9.17 -16.27 -24.51
C LEU A 101 -8.91 -17.62 -25.18
N VAL A 102 -8.46 -18.62 -24.43
CA VAL A 102 -8.21 -19.98 -24.92
C VAL A 102 -9.49 -20.61 -25.48
N ASN A 103 -10.62 -20.47 -24.79
CA ASN A 103 -11.89 -21.02 -25.23
C ASN A 103 -12.39 -20.34 -26.52
N TYR A 104 -12.24 -19.02 -26.62
CA TYR A 104 -12.62 -18.28 -27.81
C TYR A 104 -11.77 -18.68 -29.02
N SER A 105 -10.44 -18.77 -28.86
CA SER A 105 -9.52 -19.15 -29.94
C SER A 105 -9.77 -20.59 -30.42
N LYS A 106 -10.11 -21.52 -29.51
CA LYS A 106 -10.50 -22.89 -29.88
C LYS A 106 -11.79 -22.92 -30.70
N ALA A 107 -12.77 -22.11 -30.36
CA ALA A 107 -14.04 -22.02 -31.09
C ALA A 107 -13.89 -21.31 -32.45
N HIS A 108 -12.88 -20.45 -32.62
CA HIS A 108 -12.68 -19.61 -33.79
C HIS A 108 -11.25 -19.71 -34.34
N PRO A 109 -10.83 -20.87 -34.88
CA PRO A 109 -9.43 -21.14 -35.23
C PRO A 109 -8.87 -20.25 -36.36
N ASN A 110 -9.75 -19.60 -37.13
CA ASN A 110 -9.36 -18.72 -38.25
C ASN A 110 -9.56 -17.23 -37.93
N VAL A 111 -9.75 -16.87 -36.67
CA VAL A 111 -9.98 -15.49 -36.23
C VAL A 111 -8.83 -15.03 -35.36
N THR A 112 -8.14 -13.97 -35.80
CA THR A 112 -7.16 -13.26 -34.99
C THR A 112 -7.88 -12.49 -33.88
N VAL A 113 -7.52 -12.77 -32.62
CA VAL A 113 -8.08 -12.12 -31.43
C VAL A 113 -7.43 -10.77 -31.21
N GLY A 114 -6.10 -10.72 -31.29
CA GLY A 114 -5.30 -9.52 -31.09
C GLY A 114 -5.20 -8.66 -32.34
N ARG A 115 -5.22 -7.33 -32.20
CA ARG A 115 -4.88 -6.40 -33.29
C ARG A 115 -3.96 -5.30 -32.80
N GLY A 116 -3.05 -4.85 -33.67
CA GLY A 116 -2.10 -3.79 -33.33
C GLY A 116 -1.29 -4.14 -32.07
N PRO A 117 -1.22 -3.28 -31.04
CA PRO A 117 -0.51 -3.58 -29.79
C PRO A 117 -1.00 -4.81 -29.03
N LEU A 118 -2.21 -5.30 -29.32
CA LEU A 118 -2.79 -6.48 -28.68
C LEU A 118 -2.53 -7.78 -29.47
N SER A 119 -1.76 -7.75 -30.57
CA SER A 119 -1.47 -8.93 -31.39
C SER A 119 -0.78 -10.07 -30.61
N PHE A 120 -0.18 -9.76 -29.45
CA PHE A 120 0.40 -10.79 -28.59
C PHE A 120 -0.65 -11.74 -28.02
N LEU A 121 -1.92 -11.34 -27.93
CA LEU A 121 -3.01 -12.16 -27.38
C LEU A 121 -3.31 -13.41 -28.22
N ASP A 122 -2.91 -13.44 -29.48
CA ASP A 122 -3.15 -14.63 -30.34
C ASP A 122 -2.37 -15.86 -29.85
N ASP A 123 -1.17 -15.62 -29.31
CA ASP A 123 -0.25 -16.67 -28.84
C ASP A 123 0.02 -16.58 -27.33
N TRP A 124 -0.60 -15.63 -26.62
CA TRP A 124 -0.39 -15.43 -25.20
C TRP A 124 -0.90 -16.62 -24.39
N LYS A 125 -0.09 -17.02 -23.40
CA LYS A 125 -0.43 -18.02 -22.40
C LYS A 125 -0.08 -17.46 -21.04
N ASP A 126 -0.97 -17.64 -20.09
CA ASP A 126 -0.63 -17.38 -18.70
C ASP A 126 0.35 -18.45 -18.21
N MET A 127 1.49 -18.00 -17.70
CA MET A 127 2.60 -18.83 -17.23
C MET A 127 2.98 -18.46 -15.79
N MET A 128 2.17 -17.65 -15.12
CA MET A 128 2.45 -17.22 -13.76
C MET A 128 2.21 -18.37 -12.79
N GLY A 129 3.03 -18.42 -11.74
CA GLY A 129 2.73 -19.23 -10.56
C GLY A 129 1.67 -18.55 -9.70
N GLU A 130 1.45 -19.11 -8.52
CA GLU A 130 0.47 -18.62 -7.56
C GLU A 130 1.15 -18.32 -6.22
N ASP A 131 0.85 -17.14 -5.66
CA ASP A 131 1.12 -16.63 -4.32
C ASP A 131 2.58 -16.52 -3.84
N LEU A 132 3.45 -17.43 -4.26
CA LEU A 132 4.80 -17.59 -3.78
C LEU A 132 5.68 -16.37 -4.06
N LEU A 133 6.65 -16.16 -3.18
CA LEU A 133 7.68 -15.13 -3.34
C LEU A 133 8.52 -15.41 -4.60
N LEU A 134 8.75 -14.38 -5.42
CA LEU A 134 9.66 -14.50 -6.56
C LEU A 134 11.10 -14.55 -6.06
N VAL A 135 12.01 -15.12 -6.86
CA VAL A 135 13.45 -15.10 -6.58
C VAL A 135 13.98 -13.66 -6.47
N THR A 136 13.43 -12.75 -7.27
CA THR A 136 13.71 -11.30 -7.16
C THR A 136 13.16 -10.69 -5.87
N GLY A 137 12.06 -11.24 -5.34
CA GLY A 137 11.51 -10.93 -4.02
C GLY A 137 12.44 -11.36 -2.90
N ALA A 138 12.89 -12.62 -2.92
CA ALA A 138 13.87 -13.13 -1.98
C ALA A 138 15.15 -12.27 -1.96
N ALA A 139 15.68 -11.91 -3.12
CA ALA A 139 16.85 -11.04 -3.24
C ALA A 139 16.60 -9.63 -2.66
N THR A 140 15.39 -9.08 -2.87
CA THR A 140 14.98 -7.78 -2.31
C THR A 140 14.99 -7.83 -0.77
N GLU A 141 14.44 -8.88 -0.17
CA GLU A 141 14.40 -9.05 1.28
C GLU A 141 15.78 -9.26 1.89
N ALA A 142 16.60 -10.13 1.29
CA ALA A 142 17.97 -10.34 1.74
C ALA A 142 18.80 -9.05 1.68
N THR A 143 18.63 -8.26 0.62
CA THR A 143 19.27 -6.95 0.50
C THR A 143 18.74 -5.98 1.57
N ALA A 144 17.43 -5.96 1.82
CA ALA A 144 16.81 -5.11 2.83
C ALA A 144 17.30 -5.43 4.26
N GLY A 145 17.48 -6.71 4.58
CA GLY A 145 18.06 -7.16 5.84
C GLY A 145 19.51 -6.71 6.02
N ALA A 146 20.34 -6.90 4.99
CA ALA A 146 21.74 -6.49 5.00
C ALA A 146 21.90 -4.96 5.11
N ASP A 147 21.04 -4.22 4.40
CA ASP A 147 20.94 -2.76 4.49
C ASP A 147 20.54 -2.31 5.89
N PHE A 148 19.59 -3.01 6.52
CA PHE A 148 19.15 -2.68 7.88
C PHE A 148 20.24 -2.94 8.90
N TRP A 149 20.96 -4.07 8.79
CA TRP A 149 22.15 -4.32 9.60
C TRP A 149 23.16 -3.17 9.47
N THR A 150 23.49 -2.80 8.24
CA THR A 150 24.48 -1.75 7.93
C THR A 150 24.07 -0.39 8.48
N LYS A 151 22.79 -0.02 8.35
CA LYS A 151 22.27 1.31 8.73
C LYS A 151 21.94 1.42 10.23
N TYR A 152 21.37 0.38 10.82
CA TYR A 152 20.79 0.44 12.16
C TYR A 152 21.35 -0.64 13.10
N GLY A 153 21.54 -1.86 12.61
CA GLY A 153 21.99 -2.99 13.43
C GLY A 153 23.37 -2.75 14.05
N ARG A 154 24.35 -2.32 13.25
CA ARG A 154 25.71 -2.01 13.76
C ARG A 154 25.70 -1.02 14.91
N VAL A 155 24.82 -0.02 14.86
CA VAL A 155 24.73 1.04 15.87
C VAL A 155 23.98 0.54 17.11
N LEU A 156 22.87 -0.17 16.91
CA LEU A 156 22.06 -0.75 17.99
C LEU A 156 22.86 -1.74 18.88
N TYR A 157 23.77 -2.47 18.26
CA TYR A 157 24.62 -3.47 18.90
C TYR A 157 26.06 -3.01 19.15
N ARG A 158 26.38 -1.73 18.88
CA ARG A 158 27.74 -1.16 19.04
C ARG A 158 28.84 -1.99 18.38
N ALA A 159 28.56 -2.51 17.19
CA ALA A 159 29.48 -3.37 16.45
C ALA A 159 30.80 -2.63 16.15
N PRO A 160 31.96 -3.16 16.56
CA PRO A 160 33.26 -2.58 16.25
C PRO A 160 33.52 -2.42 14.75
N ALA A 161 34.54 -1.60 14.42
CA ALA A 161 35.00 -1.46 13.04
C ALA A 161 35.40 -2.82 12.45
N GLY A 162 35.01 -3.07 11.20
CA GLY A 162 35.37 -4.31 10.49
C GLY A 162 34.49 -5.52 10.78
N VAL A 163 33.58 -5.48 11.75
CA VAL A 163 32.63 -6.59 12.01
C VAL A 163 31.55 -6.63 10.93
N PRO A 164 31.53 -7.61 10.01
CA PRO A 164 30.68 -7.54 8.82
C PRO A 164 29.23 -7.95 9.08
N THR A 165 28.99 -8.80 10.07
CA THR A 165 27.70 -9.44 10.38
C THR A 165 27.42 -9.40 11.88
N TRP A 166 26.18 -9.68 12.27
CA TRP A 166 25.84 -9.87 13.67
C TRP A 166 26.41 -11.20 14.20
N ASP A 167 26.76 -11.22 15.49
CA ASP A 167 27.02 -12.44 16.25
C ASP A 167 26.56 -12.26 17.71
N GLU A 168 26.40 -13.36 18.43
CA GLU A 168 25.88 -13.36 19.81
C GLU A 168 26.70 -12.50 20.79
N SER A 169 28.01 -12.33 20.56
CA SER A 169 28.86 -11.51 21.45
C SER A 169 28.48 -10.02 21.43
N LEU A 170 27.82 -9.57 20.36
CA LEU A 170 27.32 -8.21 20.23
C LEU A 170 26.01 -7.98 21.00
N ASN A 171 25.33 -9.05 21.44
CA ASN A 171 24.00 -8.98 22.05
C ASN A 171 24.05 -8.57 23.53
N VAL A 172 24.67 -7.42 23.82
CA VAL A 172 24.88 -6.92 25.18
C VAL A 172 24.33 -5.50 25.36
N TYR A 173 23.81 -5.21 26.55
CA TYR A 173 23.44 -3.87 26.99
C TYR A 173 24.70 -3.00 27.18
N PRO A 174 24.58 -1.66 27.23
CA PRO A 174 25.74 -0.78 27.44
C PRO A 174 26.51 -1.05 28.74
N ASN A 175 25.87 -1.64 29.73
CA ASN A 175 26.49 -2.07 30.99
C ASN A 175 27.20 -3.44 30.91
N GLY A 176 27.25 -4.07 29.72
CA GLY A 176 27.88 -5.37 29.49
C GLY A 176 27.02 -6.58 29.84
N THR A 177 25.79 -6.40 30.33
CA THR A 177 24.88 -7.53 30.60
C THR A 177 24.30 -8.10 29.30
N ALA A 178 24.13 -9.42 29.25
CA ALA A 178 23.55 -10.09 28.09
C ALA A 178 22.09 -9.65 27.86
N ARG A 179 21.71 -9.42 26.60
CA ARG A 179 20.32 -9.21 26.20
C ARG A 179 19.65 -10.58 25.94
N PRO A 180 18.31 -10.65 26.04
CA PRO A 180 17.58 -11.80 25.54
C PRO A 180 17.88 -12.05 24.05
N LYS A 181 17.71 -13.30 23.63
CA LYS A 181 17.78 -13.68 22.22
C LYS A 181 16.81 -12.81 21.39
N PRO A 182 17.24 -12.26 20.24
CA PRO A 182 16.36 -11.42 19.42
C PRO A 182 15.12 -12.19 18.95
N VAL A 183 13.94 -11.58 19.13
CA VAL A 183 12.65 -12.15 18.72
C VAL A 183 12.10 -11.36 17.54
N PHE A 184 11.79 -12.06 16.46
CA PHE A 184 11.11 -11.55 15.27
C PHE A 184 9.73 -12.19 15.14
N ARG A 185 8.84 -11.49 14.43
CA ARG A 185 7.48 -11.94 14.20
C ARG A 185 7.18 -11.90 12.72
N THR A 186 6.52 -12.93 12.23
CA THR A 186 5.98 -13.00 10.88
C THR A 186 4.59 -13.62 10.92
N THR A 187 3.89 -13.61 9.81
CA THR A 187 2.62 -14.30 9.67
C THR A 187 2.78 -15.62 8.93
N SER A 188 1.74 -16.45 8.93
CA SER A 188 1.81 -17.81 8.39
C SER A 188 1.66 -17.92 6.86
N GLN A 189 1.39 -16.84 6.14
CA GLN A 189 1.37 -16.88 4.67
C GLN A 189 2.77 -17.16 4.14
N ASP A 190 2.91 -18.14 3.24
CA ASP A 190 4.21 -18.63 2.76
C ASP A 190 5.10 -17.50 2.25
N ARG A 191 4.55 -16.61 1.42
CA ARG A 191 5.28 -15.44 0.90
C ARG A 191 5.81 -14.50 1.99
N ILE A 192 5.10 -14.35 3.12
CA ILE A 192 5.48 -13.48 4.24
C ILE A 192 6.51 -14.18 5.12
N LEU A 193 6.30 -15.47 5.40
CA LEU A 193 7.25 -16.31 6.12
C LEU A 193 8.60 -16.37 5.39
N GLU A 194 8.59 -16.63 4.09
CA GLU A 194 9.82 -16.68 3.28
C GLU A 194 10.48 -15.30 3.20
N SER A 195 9.72 -14.21 3.08
CA SER A 195 10.28 -12.86 3.12
C SER A 195 11.02 -12.58 4.43
N ALA A 196 10.42 -12.96 5.57
CA ALA A 196 11.07 -12.83 6.86
C ALA A 196 12.37 -13.66 6.96
N ARG A 197 12.39 -14.89 6.44
CA ARG A 197 13.59 -15.74 6.42
C ARG A 197 14.71 -15.11 5.58
N TRP A 198 14.40 -14.61 4.38
CA TRP A 198 15.38 -13.93 3.53
C TRP A 198 15.88 -12.63 4.15
N TRP A 199 14.99 -11.83 4.73
CA TRP A 199 15.37 -10.62 5.45
C TRP A 199 16.32 -10.93 6.61
N LEU A 200 16.00 -11.94 7.42
CA LEU A 200 16.83 -12.35 8.56
C LEU A 200 18.17 -12.92 8.12
N SER A 201 18.19 -13.68 7.02
CA SER A 201 19.42 -14.14 6.38
C SER A 201 20.31 -12.98 5.96
N GLY A 202 19.74 -11.87 5.46
CA GLY A 202 20.49 -10.66 5.15
C GLY A 202 21.00 -9.93 6.38
N PHE A 203 20.18 -9.85 7.43
CA PHE A 203 20.51 -9.13 8.68
C PHE A 203 21.60 -9.82 9.49
N PHE A 204 21.45 -11.12 9.75
CA PHE A 204 22.41 -11.91 10.51
C PHE A 204 23.60 -12.37 9.65
N GLY A 205 23.43 -12.38 8.33
CA GLY A 205 24.39 -12.95 7.39
C GLY A 205 24.38 -14.48 7.42
N ASN A 206 24.71 -15.10 6.29
CA ASN A 206 24.98 -16.54 6.20
C ASN A 206 26.41 -16.71 5.68
N THR A 207 27.35 -17.07 6.55
CA THR A 207 28.73 -17.39 6.14
C THR A 207 28.85 -18.90 5.88
N GLY A 208 29.48 -19.28 4.76
CA GLY A 208 29.72 -20.70 4.45
C GLY A 208 28.47 -21.56 4.24
N ALA A 209 27.33 -20.95 3.86
CA ALA A 209 26.02 -21.60 3.73
C ALA A 209 25.37 -22.09 5.05
N ASN A 210 25.93 -21.73 6.20
CA ASN A 210 25.26 -21.99 7.49
C ASN A 210 24.08 -21.01 7.66
N SER A 211 22.95 -21.55 8.15
CA SER A 211 21.78 -20.73 8.45
C SER A 211 21.96 -19.97 9.76
N SER A 212 21.52 -18.72 9.80
CA SER A 212 21.49 -17.87 11.01
C SER A 212 20.33 -18.18 11.98
N TYR A 213 19.61 -19.30 11.81
CA TYR A 213 18.39 -19.60 12.59
C TYR A 213 18.62 -19.80 14.08
N ASP A 214 19.82 -20.18 14.50
CA ASP A 214 20.18 -20.30 15.91
C ASP A 214 20.37 -18.94 16.60
N GLN A 215 20.57 -17.87 15.82
CA GLN A 215 20.84 -16.52 16.32
C GLN A 215 19.58 -15.76 16.78
N TYR A 216 18.37 -16.22 16.40
CA TYR A 216 17.11 -15.53 16.71
C TYR A 216 15.94 -16.49 16.91
N ASP A 217 14.84 -15.98 17.47
CA ASP A 217 13.56 -16.67 17.51
C ASP A 217 12.60 -16.02 16.50
N LEU A 218 12.00 -16.82 15.63
CA LEU A 218 10.98 -16.36 14.68
C LEU A 218 9.62 -16.90 15.09
N VAL A 219 8.79 -16.02 15.63
CA VAL A 219 7.40 -16.33 15.99
C VAL A 219 6.54 -16.22 14.73
N VAL A 220 6.01 -17.34 14.28
CA VAL A 220 5.03 -17.40 13.19
C VAL A 220 3.64 -17.27 13.80
N ILE A 221 2.94 -16.19 13.48
CA ILE A 221 1.59 -15.93 13.96
C ILE A 221 0.60 -16.42 12.89
N PRO A 222 -0.28 -17.39 13.21
CA PRO A 222 -1.26 -17.89 12.26
C PRO A 222 -2.19 -16.79 11.75
N GLU A 223 -2.45 -16.78 10.45
CA GLU A 223 -3.51 -15.99 9.80
C GLU A 223 -4.72 -16.88 9.54
N VAL A 224 -5.31 -17.36 10.64
CA VAL A 224 -6.55 -18.12 10.62
C VAL A 224 -7.31 -17.83 11.90
N TYR A 225 -8.63 -17.76 11.80
CA TYR A 225 -9.49 -17.78 12.97
C TYR A 225 -9.24 -19.08 13.80
N PRO A 226 -9.23 -19.05 15.14
CA PRO A 226 -9.55 -17.94 16.05
C PRO A 226 -8.32 -17.15 16.55
N PHE A 227 -7.17 -17.26 15.87
CA PHE A 227 -5.94 -16.67 16.40
C PHE A 227 -5.92 -15.16 16.20
N ASN A 228 -5.63 -14.43 17.29
CA ASN A 228 -5.43 -12.99 17.22
C ASN A 228 -4.07 -12.68 16.58
N ASN A 229 -4.08 -12.01 15.44
CA ASN A 229 -2.87 -11.67 14.72
C ASN A 229 -2.71 -10.16 14.53
N THR A 230 -1.80 -9.55 15.31
CA THR A 230 -1.53 -8.10 15.23
C THR A 230 -0.87 -7.66 13.92
N LEU A 231 -0.37 -8.61 13.11
CA LEU A 231 0.23 -8.34 11.81
C LEU A 231 -0.77 -8.52 10.65
N ALA A 232 -1.89 -9.21 10.90
CA ALA A 232 -2.94 -9.53 9.93
C ALA A 232 -4.29 -9.67 10.67
N SER A 233 -4.91 -8.54 11.02
CA SER A 233 -6.06 -8.52 11.94
C SER A 233 -7.42 -8.79 11.29
N TYR A 234 -7.47 -8.98 9.97
CA TYR A 234 -8.73 -9.20 9.23
C TYR A 234 -9.46 -10.46 9.69
N ASP A 235 -8.74 -11.55 10.01
CA ASP A 235 -9.33 -12.77 10.56
C ASP A 235 -9.82 -12.63 12.01
N SER A 236 -9.29 -11.63 12.72
CA SER A 236 -9.57 -11.38 14.14
C SER A 236 -10.63 -10.28 14.35
N CYS A 237 -11.09 -9.61 13.29
CA CYS A 237 -12.04 -8.51 13.34
C CYS A 237 -13.39 -8.92 12.69
N PRO A 238 -14.37 -9.38 13.47
CA PRO A 238 -15.67 -9.75 12.92
C PRO A 238 -16.31 -8.58 12.15
N GLY A 239 -16.58 -8.77 10.85
CA GLY A 239 -17.24 -7.80 9.98
C GLY A 239 -16.32 -6.95 9.09
N ASP A 240 -15.00 -7.16 9.10
CA ASP A 240 -14.04 -6.40 8.27
C ASP A 240 -14.16 -6.71 6.77
N GLU A 241 -14.48 -7.96 6.40
CA GLU A 241 -14.56 -8.39 4.99
C GLU A 241 -15.98 -8.43 4.40
N ALA A 242 -17.01 -8.10 5.19
CA ALA A 242 -18.39 -8.36 4.79
C ALA A 242 -19.03 -7.15 4.10
N GLY A 243 -18.87 -7.07 2.77
CA GLY A 243 -19.76 -6.26 1.93
C GLY A 243 -21.23 -6.70 2.13
N SER A 244 -22.12 -5.75 2.40
CA SER A 244 -23.59 -5.90 2.56
C SER A 244 -24.03 -7.25 3.14
N ASP A 245 -23.55 -7.59 4.34
CA ASP A 245 -23.96 -8.83 4.99
C ASP A 245 -25.41 -8.71 5.45
N ALA A 246 -26.30 -9.60 5.00
CA ALA A 246 -27.70 -9.59 5.41
C ALA A 246 -27.87 -9.69 6.95
N ASP A 247 -26.82 -10.18 7.64
CA ASP A 247 -26.78 -10.40 9.08
C ASP A 247 -25.96 -9.37 9.87
N TRP A 248 -25.55 -8.24 9.29
CA TRP A 248 -24.71 -7.23 9.97
C TRP A 248 -25.31 -6.73 11.30
N LYS A 249 -26.64 -6.70 11.44
CA LYS A 249 -27.31 -6.37 12.72
C LYS A 249 -27.09 -7.42 13.80
N LYS A 250 -27.03 -8.70 13.43
CA LYS A 250 -26.69 -9.80 14.36
C LYS A 250 -25.23 -9.69 14.77
N GLN A 251 -24.34 -9.38 13.82
CA GLN A 251 -22.93 -9.14 14.09
C GLN A 251 -22.74 -7.93 15.01
N LEU A 252 -23.44 -6.82 14.76
CA LEU A 252 -23.45 -5.66 15.66
C LEU A 252 -23.86 -6.06 17.08
N LYS A 253 -24.93 -6.86 17.22
CA LYS A 253 -25.36 -7.35 18.53
C LYS A 253 -24.30 -8.22 19.21
N HIS A 254 -23.66 -9.10 18.45
CA HIS A 254 -22.59 -9.98 18.95
C HIS A 254 -21.34 -9.19 19.35
N ALA A 255 -20.98 -8.17 18.58
CA ALA A 255 -19.83 -7.29 18.80
C ALA A 255 -20.05 -6.29 19.94
N THR A 256 -21.30 -6.03 20.32
CA THR A 256 -21.66 -5.08 21.39
C THR A 256 -22.32 -5.78 22.57
N PRO A 257 -21.77 -6.85 23.16
CA PRO A 257 -22.47 -7.62 24.20
C PRO A 257 -22.86 -6.74 25.40
N GLU A 258 -22.04 -5.73 25.71
CA GLU A 258 -22.23 -4.75 26.78
C GLU A 258 -22.94 -3.46 26.33
N TYR A 259 -23.53 -3.44 25.13
CA TYR A 259 -24.14 -2.25 24.51
C TYR A 259 -23.08 -1.18 24.14
N ILE A 260 -23.53 -0.02 23.64
CA ILE A 260 -22.69 1.04 23.08
C ILE A 260 -22.71 2.27 24.00
N ASP A 261 -21.58 2.61 24.61
CA ASP A 261 -21.43 3.81 25.44
C ASP A 261 -21.20 5.09 24.63
N VAL A 262 -20.46 5.00 23.52
CA VAL A 262 -20.15 6.14 22.65
C VAL A 262 -20.32 5.74 21.20
N PHE A 263 -21.07 6.55 20.44
CA PHE A 263 -21.25 6.36 19.01
C PHE A 263 -21.00 7.66 18.26
N PHE A 264 -20.16 7.63 17.23
CA PHE A 264 -19.95 8.74 16.32
C PHE A 264 -20.67 8.45 15.01
N ASP A 265 -21.74 9.20 14.73
CA ASP A 265 -22.59 8.98 13.57
C ASP A 265 -22.31 10.00 12.47
N ASN A 266 -21.94 9.49 11.30
CA ASN A 266 -21.86 10.25 10.05
C ASN A 266 -22.76 9.65 8.96
N VAL A 267 -23.47 8.56 9.27
CA VAL A 267 -24.18 7.73 8.32
C VAL A 267 -25.68 7.94 8.41
N GLY A 268 -26.23 7.97 9.62
CA GLY A 268 -27.67 8.03 9.86
C GLY A 268 -28.42 6.77 9.40
N GLY A 269 -29.74 6.89 9.24
CA GLY A 269 -30.57 5.83 8.65
C GLY A 269 -30.59 4.55 9.48
N GLU A 270 -30.56 3.40 8.80
CA GLU A 270 -30.67 2.08 9.42
C GLU A 270 -29.51 1.76 10.39
N VAL A 271 -28.33 2.32 10.14
CA VAL A 271 -27.15 2.18 11.02
C VAL A 271 -27.38 2.89 12.34
N LEU A 272 -27.83 4.16 12.30
CA LEU A 272 -28.18 4.90 13.51
C LEU A 272 -29.27 4.19 14.32
N ASP A 273 -30.29 3.66 13.64
CA ASP A 273 -31.36 2.93 14.32
C ASP A 273 -30.85 1.66 15.01
N ALA A 274 -30.02 0.87 14.34
CA ALA A 274 -29.42 -0.32 14.93
C ALA A 274 -28.51 0.02 16.13
N CYS A 275 -27.72 1.09 16.03
CA CYS A 275 -26.88 1.56 17.12
C CYS A 275 -27.71 2.10 18.30
N LEU A 276 -28.80 2.83 18.05
CA LEU A 276 -29.73 3.27 19.10
C LEU A 276 -30.39 2.09 19.84
N MET A 277 -30.75 1.02 19.12
CA MET A 277 -31.24 -0.23 19.73
C MET A 277 -30.18 -0.94 20.59
N ARG A 278 -28.89 -0.64 20.36
CA ARG A 278 -27.76 -1.15 21.13
C ARG A 278 -27.16 -0.09 22.05
N ALA A 279 -27.82 1.04 22.31
CA ALA A 279 -27.29 2.07 23.20
C ALA A 279 -27.24 1.59 24.66
N ALA A 280 -26.12 1.83 25.34
CA ALA A 280 -25.98 1.62 26.77
C ALA A 280 -26.71 2.74 27.55
N ARG A 281 -26.95 2.52 28.84
CA ARG A 281 -27.53 3.55 29.71
C ARG A 281 -26.57 4.74 29.81
N ASN A 282 -27.08 5.94 29.57
CA ASN A 282 -26.34 7.21 29.52
C ASN A 282 -25.34 7.31 28.34
N ALA A 283 -25.55 6.55 27.27
CA ALA A 283 -24.68 6.59 26.10
C ALA A 283 -24.60 8.00 25.47
N ARG A 284 -23.48 8.27 24.78
CA ARG A 284 -23.18 9.54 24.12
C ARG A 284 -23.07 9.35 22.62
N PHE A 285 -24.04 9.89 21.90
CA PHE A 285 -24.14 9.78 20.45
C PHE A 285 -23.80 11.15 19.84
N VAL A 286 -22.66 11.20 19.16
CA VAL A 286 -22.15 12.40 18.47
C VAL A 286 -22.67 12.36 17.04
N ILE A 287 -23.57 13.29 16.71
CA ILE A 287 -24.24 13.31 15.41
C ILE A 287 -23.54 14.33 14.51
N CYS A 288 -22.69 13.83 13.61
CA CYS A 288 -21.93 14.65 12.66
C CYS A 288 -22.62 14.76 11.30
N GLY A 289 -23.39 13.75 10.89
CA GLY A 289 -24.03 13.74 9.58
C GLY A 289 -24.94 12.53 9.33
N ALA A 290 -25.64 12.54 8.20
CA ALA A 290 -26.57 11.50 7.77
C ALA A 290 -26.40 11.19 6.26
N ILE A 291 -25.19 10.80 5.84
CA ILE A 291 -24.85 10.62 4.41
C ILE A 291 -25.78 9.65 3.68
N SER A 292 -26.38 8.68 4.40
CA SER A 292 -27.34 7.73 3.84
C SER A 292 -28.65 8.37 3.35
N GLN A 293 -28.93 9.62 3.74
CA GLN A 293 -30.23 10.25 3.51
C GLN A 293 -30.17 11.63 2.85
N TYR A 294 -28.99 12.22 2.61
CA TYR A 294 -28.87 13.59 2.08
C TYR A 294 -29.54 13.79 0.71
N ASN A 295 -29.57 12.75 -0.13
CA ASN A 295 -30.20 12.80 -1.45
C ASN A 295 -31.68 12.37 -1.44
N ALA A 296 -32.24 12.02 -0.28
CA ALA A 296 -33.64 11.60 -0.18
C ALA A 296 -34.57 12.83 -0.19
N ALA A 297 -35.56 12.84 -1.08
CA ALA A 297 -36.56 13.92 -1.15
C ALA A 297 -37.34 14.11 0.17
N LYS A 298 -37.47 13.04 0.96
CA LYS A 298 -38.02 13.06 2.32
C LYS A 298 -37.14 12.20 3.24
N PRO A 299 -36.16 12.80 3.93
CA PRO A 299 -35.35 12.09 4.91
C PRO A 299 -36.23 11.51 6.02
N ARG A 300 -35.87 10.33 6.51
CA ARG A 300 -36.55 9.68 7.64
C ARG A 300 -35.80 10.00 8.92
N GLY A 301 -36.57 10.36 9.96
CA GLY A 301 -36.03 10.45 11.31
C GLY A 301 -35.66 9.07 11.85
N PRO A 302 -34.87 9.01 12.95
CA PRO A 302 -34.53 7.75 13.59
C PRO A 302 -35.79 7.04 14.08
N SER A 303 -36.04 5.83 13.59
CA SER A 303 -37.18 5.01 14.03
C SER A 303 -37.00 4.53 15.47
N SER A 304 -35.75 4.40 15.93
CA SER A 304 -35.40 3.89 17.25
C SER A 304 -35.21 4.99 18.31
N TYR A 305 -35.72 6.21 18.07
CA TYR A 305 -35.54 7.35 18.98
C TYR A 305 -36.08 7.12 20.40
N MET A 306 -37.04 6.19 20.58
CA MET A 306 -37.52 5.82 21.91
C MET A 306 -36.40 5.29 22.83
N ASN A 307 -35.32 4.75 22.25
CA ASN A 307 -34.14 4.34 23.01
C ASN A 307 -33.38 5.52 23.63
N VAL A 308 -33.51 6.72 23.07
CA VAL A 308 -32.97 7.94 23.68
C VAL A 308 -33.58 8.17 25.05
N ILE A 309 -34.90 7.93 25.17
CA ILE A 309 -35.63 8.06 26.44
C ILE A 309 -35.29 6.90 27.38
N SER A 310 -35.42 5.66 26.90
CA SER A 310 -35.25 4.47 27.75
C SER A 310 -33.81 4.35 28.29
N GLN A 311 -32.82 4.66 27.45
CA GLN A 311 -31.40 4.59 27.81
C GLN A 311 -30.83 5.93 28.29
N ARG A 312 -31.57 7.05 28.21
CA ARG A 312 -31.07 8.38 28.57
C ARG A 312 -29.85 8.79 27.73
N VAL A 313 -29.92 8.49 26.44
CA VAL A 313 -28.84 8.79 25.49
C VAL A 313 -28.72 10.31 25.35
N THR A 314 -27.50 10.83 25.46
CA THR A 314 -27.20 12.19 25.02
C THR A 314 -26.87 12.15 23.53
N MET A 315 -27.81 12.60 22.70
CA MET A 315 -27.57 12.83 21.28
C MET A 315 -27.25 14.30 21.06
N LYS A 316 -26.04 14.60 20.57
CA LYS A 316 -25.62 15.99 20.34
C LYS A 316 -25.07 16.16 18.94
N GLY A 317 -25.57 17.17 18.24
CA GLY A 317 -25.02 17.63 16.98
C GLY A 317 -23.56 18.08 17.15
N PHE A 318 -22.72 17.68 16.21
CA PHE A 318 -21.35 18.13 16.09
C PHE A 318 -21.18 18.79 14.73
N ILE A 319 -21.00 20.10 14.73
CA ILE A 319 -20.70 20.86 13.53
C ILE A 319 -19.31 21.45 13.70
N VAL A 320 -18.44 21.15 12.73
CA VAL A 320 -17.04 21.59 12.77
C VAL A 320 -16.91 23.12 12.91
N PHE A 321 -17.86 23.90 12.36
CA PHE A 321 -17.89 25.36 12.44
C PHE A 321 -17.99 25.94 13.86
N ASP A 322 -18.45 25.18 14.85
CA ASP A 322 -18.43 25.63 16.25
C ASP A 322 -16.99 25.80 16.78
N TYR A 323 -16.01 25.20 16.09
CA TYR A 323 -14.60 25.14 16.47
C TYR A 323 -13.69 25.97 15.54
N ILE A 324 -14.23 26.97 14.83
CA ILE A 324 -13.45 27.82 13.91
C ILE A 324 -12.19 28.40 14.57
N LYS A 325 -12.27 28.79 15.85
CA LYS A 325 -11.11 29.35 16.59
C LYS A 325 -9.97 28.34 16.73
N GLN A 326 -10.27 27.04 16.73
CA GLN A 326 -9.31 25.94 16.83
C GLN A 326 -8.78 25.49 15.47
N TYR A 327 -9.37 25.96 14.35
CA TYR A 327 -8.96 25.55 13.00
C TYR A 327 -7.48 25.79 12.72
N PRO A 328 -6.83 26.90 13.10
CA PRO A 328 -5.42 27.09 12.79
C PRO A 328 -4.53 26.01 13.43
N ALA A 329 -4.83 25.63 14.68
CA ALA A 329 -4.12 24.56 15.37
C ALA A 329 -4.46 23.19 14.75
N ALA A 330 -5.74 22.92 14.52
CA ALA A 330 -6.20 21.68 13.91
C ALA A 330 -5.65 21.48 12.49
N LEU A 331 -5.61 22.52 11.65
CA LEU A 331 -5.01 22.48 10.32
C LEU A 331 -3.51 22.19 10.38
N LYS A 332 -2.80 22.82 11.32
CA LYS A 332 -1.37 22.53 11.53
C LYS A 332 -1.17 21.07 11.91
N ASP A 333 -1.98 20.55 12.82
CA ASP A 333 -1.87 19.17 13.28
C ASP A 333 -2.30 18.18 12.20
N LEU A 334 -3.40 18.44 11.47
CA LEU A 334 -3.88 17.62 10.37
C LEU A 334 -2.92 17.63 9.18
N ALA A 335 -2.36 18.78 8.80
CA ALA A 335 -1.33 18.87 7.77
C ALA A 335 -0.07 18.13 8.20
N SER A 336 0.32 18.28 9.47
CA SER A 336 1.43 17.55 10.07
C SER A 336 1.18 16.03 10.05
N TRP A 337 -0.02 15.57 10.39
CA TRP A 337 -0.38 14.16 10.36
C TRP A 337 -0.55 13.60 8.95
N LEU A 338 -1.03 14.40 8.00
CA LEU A 338 -1.09 14.06 6.58
C LEU A 338 0.31 13.96 5.97
N ALA A 339 1.19 14.92 6.25
CA ALA A 339 2.60 14.90 5.87
C ALA A 339 3.35 13.74 6.55
N GLN A 340 2.98 13.39 7.78
CA GLN A 340 3.47 12.20 8.49
C GLN A 340 2.83 10.90 8.01
N GLY A 341 1.88 10.93 7.07
CA GLY A 341 1.16 9.76 6.56
C GLY A 341 0.27 9.07 7.60
N LYS A 342 0.09 9.67 8.78
CA LYS A 342 -0.83 9.23 9.85
C LYS A 342 -2.28 9.39 9.42
N ILE A 343 -2.55 10.30 8.48
CA ILE A 343 -3.81 10.42 7.77
C ILE A 343 -3.54 10.05 6.32
N ARG A 344 -4.32 9.13 5.75
CA ARG A 344 -4.28 8.77 4.33
C ARG A 344 -5.53 9.31 3.65
N ARG A 345 -5.35 10.14 2.63
CA ARG A 345 -6.45 10.61 1.79
C ARG A 345 -6.61 9.71 0.56
N LYS A 346 -7.86 9.42 0.21
CA LYS A 346 -8.21 8.80 -1.07
C LYS A 346 -8.84 9.87 -1.93
N GLU A 347 -8.28 10.09 -3.11
CA GLU A 347 -8.79 11.05 -4.09
C GLU A 347 -9.20 10.30 -5.36
N TYR A 348 -10.24 10.79 -6.01
CA TYR A 348 -10.74 10.29 -7.29
C TYR A 348 -10.58 11.43 -8.29
N ILE A 349 -9.51 11.39 -9.08
CA ILE A 349 -9.13 12.49 -9.98
C ILE A 349 -9.71 12.23 -11.36
N ILE A 350 -10.58 13.13 -11.81
CA ILE A 350 -11.16 13.15 -13.14
C ILE A 350 -10.26 13.98 -14.04
N LYS A 351 -9.65 13.30 -15.01
CA LYS A 351 -8.72 13.89 -15.97
C LYS A 351 -9.46 14.45 -17.19
N GLY A 352 -8.78 15.30 -17.95
CA GLY A 352 -9.32 15.91 -19.17
C GLY A 352 -9.42 17.43 -19.13
N GLY A 353 -8.79 18.09 -18.15
CA GLY A 353 -8.85 19.53 -17.98
C GLY A 353 -10.17 19.98 -17.35
N ILE A 354 -10.36 21.30 -17.25
CA ILE A 354 -11.62 21.88 -16.74
C ILE A 354 -12.84 21.40 -17.51
N GLU A 355 -12.68 21.02 -18.78
CA GLU A 355 -13.74 20.51 -19.64
C GLU A 355 -14.32 19.17 -19.16
N ALA A 356 -13.59 18.43 -18.32
CA ALA A 356 -14.09 17.22 -17.68
C ALA A 356 -14.96 17.50 -16.43
N ALA A 357 -15.03 18.74 -15.96
CA ALA A 357 -15.77 19.10 -14.75
C ALA A 357 -17.29 18.86 -14.84
N PRO A 358 -17.98 19.14 -15.98
CA PRO A 358 -19.40 18.85 -16.11
C PRO A 358 -19.70 17.36 -15.98
N GLN A 359 -18.95 16.50 -16.68
CA GLN A 359 -19.10 15.04 -16.58
C GLN A 359 -18.71 14.54 -15.18
N GLY A 360 -17.67 15.13 -14.58
CA GLY A 360 -17.27 14.79 -13.23
C GLY A 360 -18.33 15.11 -12.18
N LEU A 361 -19.03 16.23 -12.31
CA LEU A 361 -20.15 16.57 -11.45
C LEU A 361 -21.30 15.57 -11.58
N VAL A 362 -21.61 15.12 -12.80
CA VAL A 362 -22.63 14.06 -13.03
C VAL A 362 -22.20 12.76 -12.35
N SER A 363 -20.97 12.31 -12.57
CA SER A 363 -20.43 11.08 -12.00
C SER A 363 -20.32 11.12 -10.46
N LEU A 364 -20.15 12.31 -9.85
CA LEU A 364 -20.21 12.49 -8.39
C LEU A 364 -21.58 12.10 -7.82
N TYR A 365 -22.66 12.55 -8.47
CA TYR A 365 -24.02 12.26 -8.02
C TYR A 365 -24.49 10.85 -8.37
N GLU A 366 -23.85 10.19 -9.33
CA GLU A 366 -24.02 8.77 -9.63
C GLU A 366 -23.22 7.85 -8.68
N GLY A 367 -22.39 8.43 -7.80
CA GLY A 367 -21.61 7.67 -6.81
C GLY A 367 -20.38 6.96 -7.39
N ALA A 368 -19.86 7.43 -8.53
CA ALA A 368 -18.74 6.79 -9.22
C ALA A 368 -17.38 6.96 -8.50
N ASN A 369 -17.27 7.83 -7.50
CA ASN A 369 -16.02 8.09 -6.77
C ASN A 369 -15.86 7.26 -5.51
N THR A 370 -14.61 6.84 -5.28
CA THR A 370 -14.14 6.47 -3.94
C THR A 370 -13.26 7.58 -3.39
N GLY A 371 -13.56 8.10 -2.20
CA GLY A 371 -12.83 9.24 -1.63
C GLY A 371 -13.20 10.59 -2.26
N LYS A 372 -12.34 11.60 -2.12
CA LYS A 372 -12.60 12.96 -2.57
C LYS A 372 -12.50 13.05 -4.09
N MET A 373 -13.60 13.35 -4.76
CA MET A 373 -13.57 13.64 -6.20
C MET A 373 -12.93 15.01 -6.46
N MET A 374 -12.00 15.04 -7.41
CA MET A 374 -11.28 16.23 -7.86
C MET A 374 -11.23 16.22 -9.39
N VAL A 375 -11.33 17.38 -10.04
CA VAL A 375 -11.14 17.51 -11.48
C VAL A 375 -9.76 18.12 -11.71
N GLU A 376 -8.95 17.47 -12.54
CA GLU A 376 -7.66 17.98 -12.96
C GLU A 376 -7.87 19.10 -13.98
N VAL A 377 -7.72 20.36 -13.53
CA VAL A 377 -7.91 21.55 -14.39
C VAL A 377 -6.71 21.77 -15.32
N VAL A 378 -5.53 21.39 -14.85
CA VAL A 378 -4.25 21.40 -15.56
C VAL A 378 -3.50 20.15 -15.06
N PRO A 379 -2.78 19.39 -15.91
CA PRO A 379 -1.98 18.27 -15.44
C PRO A 379 -1.11 18.69 -14.26
N GLU A 380 -1.06 17.89 -13.19
CA GLU A 380 -0.39 18.26 -11.92
C GLU A 380 1.04 18.80 -12.13
N CYS A 381 1.74 18.33 -13.17
CA CYS A 381 3.07 18.78 -13.57
C CYS A 381 3.17 20.21 -14.12
N GLU A 382 2.10 20.81 -14.65
CA GLU A 382 2.13 22.15 -15.24
C GLU A 382 1.69 23.25 -14.25
N SER A 383 0.91 22.89 -13.22
CA SER A 383 0.42 23.85 -12.21
C SER A 383 1.48 24.28 -11.20
N ILE A 384 2.57 23.51 -11.05
CA ILE A 384 3.70 23.81 -10.15
C ILE A 384 4.90 24.29 -10.99
N GLY A 385 4.64 25.21 -11.91
CA GLY A 385 5.66 25.92 -12.68
C GLY A 385 6.15 27.15 -11.94
N LYS A 386 7.37 27.06 -11.37
CA LYS A 386 8.30 28.18 -11.09
C LYS A 386 7.70 29.42 -10.42
N GLU A 387 7.61 29.43 -9.08
CA GLU A 387 8.19 30.46 -8.20
C GLU A 387 7.70 30.33 -6.75
N THR A 388 8.68 30.42 -5.84
CA THR A 388 8.59 30.85 -4.43
C THR A 388 7.92 29.98 -3.35
N ASN A 389 8.79 29.42 -2.50
CA ASN A 389 8.80 29.55 -1.03
C ASN A 389 7.44 29.75 -0.32
N ALA A 390 6.84 28.66 0.15
CA ALA A 390 6.27 28.62 1.50
C ALA A 390 6.08 27.16 1.94
N LYS A 391 6.49 26.89 3.19
CA LYS A 391 6.23 25.65 3.92
C LYS A 391 4.75 25.26 3.83
N LEU A 392 4.49 23.97 3.57
CA LEU A 392 3.61 23.11 4.38
C LEU A 392 3.92 21.63 4.07
#